data_AF-A0AAW0EQM5-F1
#
_entry.id   AF-A0AAW0EQM5-F1
#
_cell.length_a   1.000
_cell.length_b   1.000
_cell.length_c   1.000
_cell.angle_alpha   90.00
_cell.angle_beta   90.00
_cell.angle_gamma   90.00
#
_symmetry.space_group_name_H-M   'P 1'
#
loop_
_entity.id
_entity.type
_entity.pdbx_description
1 polymer ?
#
loop_
_entity_poly.entity_id
_entity_poly.type
_entity_poly.pdbx_seq_one_letter_code
_entity_poly.pdbx_strand_id
1 'polypeptide(L)'
;MDAYMQALRLRVRDAAHSCWSASFPSDRPSGVYPVYTCVINGGLLVWSFSTVLSSTCETVAGRWVYTGMGHCFVNMIFCVAVMAVARQQIAAGIPGSTSQWRVCFSNPLIPSYALYLIWEVVWMIAVGQYSSRHPRTTCVSHLNVQVAFLVFYLLIGAALFYSAFITERCRRPRWRHFAAMRHDYLLSMEGGHARTRHSVRWNDEHTPAAGEAGEPLEMSRVGRARRQGTERTTVLDYASVMDDAASVVEVNEHVQDVTTRPPTRPSSGH
;
A
#
# COMPACT_ATOMS: atom_id res chain seq x y z
N MET A 1 -41.97 -10.01 -13.91
CA MET A 1 -41.27 -8.74 -13.58
C MET A 1 -40.36 -8.90 -12.36
N ASP A 2 -40.75 -9.68 -11.35
CA ASP A 2 -39.98 -9.86 -10.10
C ASP A 2 -38.62 -10.55 -10.27
N ALA A 3 -38.52 -11.55 -11.15
CA ALA A 3 -37.25 -12.25 -11.42
C ALA A 3 -36.17 -11.30 -11.98
N TYR A 4 -36.56 -10.36 -12.84
CA TYR A 4 -35.65 -9.35 -13.40
C TYR A 4 -35.17 -8.37 -12.31
N MET A 5 -36.08 -7.92 -11.44
CA MET A 5 -35.73 -7.03 -10.31
C MET A 5 -34.82 -7.72 -9.30
N GLN A 6 -35.02 -9.02 -9.04
CA GLN A 6 -34.13 -9.81 -8.20
C GLN A 6 -32.73 -9.97 -8.81
N ALA A 7 -32.65 -10.29 -10.11
CA ALA A 7 -31.38 -10.40 -10.82
C ALA A 7 -30.61 -9.06 -10.84
N LEU A 8 -31.30 -7.94 -11.06
CA LEU A 8 -30.70 -6.60 -11.03
C LEU A 8 -30.16 -6.27 -9.63
N ARG A 9 -30.93 -6.54 -8.57
CA ARG A 9 -30.49 -6.33 -7.18
C ARG A 9 -29.25 -7.14 -6.83
N LEU A 10 -29.18 -8.39 -7.28
CA LEU A 10 -28.00 -9.24 -7.08
C LEU A 10 -26.78 -8.65 -7.79
N ARG A 11 -26.90 -8.27 -9.07
CA ARG A 11 -25.79 -7.65 -9.81
C ARG A 11 -25.30 -6.35 -9.19
N VAL A 12 -26.21 -5.49 -8.73
CA VAL A 12 -25.84 -4.24 -8.04
C VAL A 12 -25.13 -4.55 -6.73
N ARG A 13 -25.60 -5.54 -5.97
CA ARG A 13 -24.96 -5.97 -4.72
C ARG A 13 -23.56 -6.55 -4.97
N ASP A 14 -23.40 -7.38 -6.00
CA ASP A 14 -22.11 -7.95 -6.38
C ASP A 14 -21.15 -6.86 -6.83
N ALA A 15 -21.59 -5.93 -7.70
CA ALA A 15 -20.79 -4.80 -8.12
C ALA A 15 -20.38 -3.89 -6.94
N ALA A 16 -21.31 -3.62 -6.02
CA ALA A 16 -21.04 -2.87 -4.81
C ALA A 16 -20.04 -3.59 -3.89
N HIS A 17 -20.17 -4.91 -3.75
CA HIS A 17 -19.24 -5.71 -2.96
C HIS A 17 -17.84 -5.73 -3.60
N SER A 18 -17.74 -5.91 -4.91
CA SER A 18 -16.48 -5.84 -5.65
C SER A 18 -15.81 -4.46 -5.48
N CYS A 19 -16.56 -3.37 -5.66
CA CYS A 19 -16.05 -2.02 -5.46
C CYS A 19 -15.59 -1.78 -4.01
N TRP A 20 -16.35 -2.30 -3.04
CA TRP A 20 -16.00 -2.20 -1.62
C TRP A 20 -14.71 -2.96 -1.32
N SER A 21 -14.59 -4.21 -1.79
CA SER A 21 -13.39 -5.03 -1.61
C SER A 21 -12.16 -4.44 -2.30
N ALA A 22 -12.33 -3.79 -3.46
CA ALA A 22 -11.26 -3.10 -4.16
C ALA A 22 -10.79 -1.84 -3.39
N SER A 23 -11.73 -1.11 -2.78
CA SER A 23 -11.46 0.14 -2.06
C SER A 23 -10.92 -0.08 -0.66
N PHE A 24 -11.36 -1.15 0.02
CA PHE A 24 -10.99 -1.53 1.38
C PHE A 24 -10.48 -2.97 1.42
N PRO A 25 -9.33 -3.24 0.76
CA PRO A 25 -8.73 -4.55 0.77
C PRO A 25 -8.25 -4.92 2.17
N SER A 26 -8.30 -6.22 2.51
CA SER A 26 -7.94 -6.69 3.85
C SER A 26 -6.43 -6.88 4.03
N ASP A 27 -5.72 -7.08 2.93
CA ASP A 27 -4.29 -7.46 2.83
C ASP A 27 -3.36 -6.25 2.62
N ARG A 28 -3.88 -5.08 2.26
CA ARG A 28 -3.09 -3.88 1.93
C ARG A 28 -3.79 -2.60 2.40
N PRO A 29 -3.08 -1.45 2.45
CA PRO A 29 -3.70 -0.18 2.80
C PRO A 29 -4.77 0.20 1.76
N SER A 30 -5.80 0.91 2.22
CA SER A 30 -6.89 1.36 1.35
C SER A 30 -6.39 2.27 0.22
N GLY A 31 -6.91 2.04 -0.99
CA GLY A 31 -6.63 2.90 -2.15
C GLY A 31 -7.38 4.23 -2.14
N VAL A 32 -8.25 4.48 -1.15
CA VAL A 32 -9.08 5.69 -1.11
C VAL A 32 -8.23 6.95 -0.95
N TYR A 33 -7.20 6.91 -0.11
CA TYR A 33 -6.27 8.04 0.07
C TYR A 33 -5.55 8.44 -1.23
N PRO A 34 -4.81 7.54 -1.93
CA PRO A 34 -4.13 7.93 -3.16
C PRO A 34 -5.10 8.36 -4.28
N VAL A 35 -6.28 7.73 -4.39
CA VAL A 35 -7.31 8.16 -5.36
C VAL A 35 -7.78 9.57 -5.05
N TYR A 36 -8.11 9.86 -3.79
CA TYR A 36 -8.48 11.21 -3.34
C TYR A 36 -7.38 12.23 -3.66
N THR A 37 -6.13 11.92 -3.31
CA THR A 37 -4.99 12.79 -3.56
C THR A 37 -4.82 13.09 -5.05
N CYS A 38 -4.87 12.08 -5.91
CA CYS A 38 -4.70 12.25 -7.35
C CYS A 38 -5.86 13.06 -7.98
N VAL A 39 -7.11 12.80 -7.58
CA VAL A 39 -8.27 13.51 -8.13
C VAL A 39 -8.25 14.99 -7.74
N ILE A 40 -8.03 15.29 -6.45
CA ILE A 40 -8.04 16.67 -5.96
C ILE A 40 -6.85 17.47 -6.51
N ASN A 41 -5.62 16.93 -6.41
CA ASN A 41 -4.43 17.64 -6.88
C ASN A 41 -4.38 17.69 -8.41
N GLY A 42 -4.80 16.63 -9.11
CA GLY A 42 -4.88 16.62 -10.58
C GLY A 42 -5.93 17.60 -11.11
N GLY A 43 -7.11 17.66 -10.50
CA GLY A 43 -8.14 18.64 -10.85
C GLY A 43 -7.67 20.08 -10.64
N LEU A 44 -7.04 20.36 -9.49
CA LEU A 44 -6.46 21.67 -9.20
C LEU A 44 -5.35 22.05 -10.19
N LEU A 45 -4.52 21.08 -10.58
CA LEU A 45 -3.44 21.27 -11.55
C LEU A 45 -3.99 21.65 -12.93
N VAL A 46 -4.96 20.92 -13.45
CA VAL A 46 -5.61 21.20 -14.75
C VAL A 46 -6.23 22.59 -14.76
N TRP A 47 -6.94 22.94 -13.68
CA TRP A 47 -7.52 24.27 -13.52
C TRP A 47 -6.46 25.38 -13.42
N SER A 48 -5.37 25.11 -12.70
CA SER A 48 -4.25 26.05 -12.55
C SER A 48 -3.53 26.28 -13.88
N PHE A 49 -3.30 25.23 -14.67
CA PHE A 49 -2.74 25.34 -16.01
C PHE A 49 -3.60 26.20 -16.92
N SER A 50 -4.91 25.99 -16.92
CA SER A 50 -5.84 26.82 -17.69
C SER A 50 -5.72 28.29 -17.30
N THR A 51 -5.62 28.59 -16.01
CA THR A 51 -5.56 29.98 -15.51
C THR A 51 -4.25 30.68 -15.85
N VAL A 52 -3.12 29.96 -15.72
CA VAL A 52 -1.78 30.49 -16.04
C VAL A 52 -1.64 30.76 -17.54
N LEU A 53 -2.22 29.91 -18.38
CA LEU A 53 -2.19 30.11 -19.84
C LEU A 53 -3.15 31.21 -20.30
N SER A 54 -4.26 31.44 -19.59
CA SER A 54 -5.27 32.43 -19.98
C SER A 54 -5.02 33.84 -19.46
N SER A 55 -4.21 34.01 -18.42
CA SER A 55 -4.09 35.27 -17.68
C SER A 55 -2.64 35.72 -17.57
N THR A 56 -2.37 36.99 -17.90
CA THR A 56 -1.06 37.60 -17.65
C THR A 56 -0.94 37.97 -16.17
N CYS A 57 -0.40 37.06 -15.36
CA CYS A 57 -0.08 37.36 -13.96
C CYS A 57 1.17 38.23 -13.85
N GLU A 58 1.19 39.10 -12.86
CA GLU A 58 2.44 39.74 -12.41
C GLU A 58 3.47 38.65 -12.04
N THR A 59 4.75 38.87 -12.37
CA THR A 59 5.83 37.89 -12.16
C THR A 59 5.85 37.31 -10.75
N VAL A 60 5.59 38.13 -9.73
CA VAL A 60 5.57 37.70 -8.32
C VAL A 60 4.39 36.78 -8.05
N ALA A 61 3.17 37.18 -8.43
CA ALA A 61 1.97 36.35 -8.28
C ALA A 61 2.09 35.04 -9.07
N GLY A 62 2.66 35.09 -10.28
CA GLY A 62 2.94 33.93 -11.11
C GLY A 62 3.84 32.91 -10.40
N ARG A 63 4.92 33.36 -9.75
CA ARG A 63 5.80 32.49 -8.95
C ARG A 63 5.04 31.78 -7.84
N TRP A 64 4.19 32.48 -7.10
CA TRP A 64 3.36 31.85 -6.07
C TRP A 64 2.43 30.79 -6.64
N VAL A 65 1.81 31.06 -7.80
CA VAL A 65 0.93 30.09 -8.48
C VAL A 65 1.71 28.85 -8.92
N TYR A 66 2.90 29.02 -9.50
CA TYR A 66 3.77 27.90 -9.88
C TYR A 66 4.20 27.07 -8.67
N THR A 67 4.49 27.70 -7.53
CA THR A 67 4.77 26.98 -6.28
C THR A 67 3.56 26.17 -5.83
N GLY A 68 2.34 26.74 -5.91
CA GLY A 68 1.09 26.03 -5.65
C GLY A 68 0.87 24.81 -6.57
N MET A 69 1.22 24.94 -7.84
CA MET A 69 1.20 23.81 -8.78
C MET A 69 2.28 22.76 -8.44
N GLY A 70 3.46 23.20 -8.03
CA GLY A 70 4.52 22.33 -7.53
C GLY A 70 4.07 21.49 -6.34
N HIS A 71 3.31 22.09 -5.41
CA HIS A 71 2.74 21.37 -4.28
C HIS A 71 1.82 20.22 -4.72
N CYS A 72 1.01 20.43 -5.77
CA CYS A 72 0.15 19.39 -6.32
C CYS A 72 0.97 18.16 -6.79
N PHE A 73 2.09 18.39 -7.48
CA PHE A 73 2.97 17.31 -7.93
C PHE A 73 3.58 16.55 -6.77
N VAL A 74 4.12 17.25 -5.77
CA VAL A 74 4.75 16.62 -4.60
C VAL A 74 3.73 15.75 -3.86
N ASN A 75 2.50 16.24 -3.68
CA ASN A 75 1.42 15.49 -3.02
C ASN A 75 1.05 14.21 -3.77
N MET A 76 0.95 14.26 -5.11
CA MET A 76 0.71 13.07 -5.93
C MET A 76 1.87 12.07 -5.88
N ILE A 77 3.12 12.53 -5.96
CA ILE A 77 4.30 11.65 -5.89
C ILE A 77 4.37 10.98 -4.52
N PHE A 78 4.18 11.75 -3.45
CA PHE A 78 4.20 11.24 -2.09
C PHE A 78 3.15 10.15 -1.87
N CYS A 79 1.90 10.36 -2.32
CA CYS A 79 0.84 9.37 -2.10
C CYS A 79 1.13 8.04 -2.81
N VAL A 80 1.74 8.07 -4.00
CA VAL A 80 2.16 6.86 -4.72
C VAL A 80 3.32 6.19 -4.00
N ALA A 81 4.35 6.97 -3.63
CA ALA A 81 5.55 6.46 -2.97
C ALA A 81 5.24 5.82 -1.61
N VAL A 82 4.42 6.46 -0.78
CA VAL A 82 4.05 5.92 0.54
C VAL A 82 3.26 4.61 0.41
N MET A 83 2.37 4.51 -0.58
CA MET A 83 1.62 3.28 -0.84
C MET A 83 2.53 2.15 -1.35
N ALA A 84 3.49 2.46 -2.23
CA ALA A 84 4.45 1.49 -2.72
C ALA A 84 5.32 0.95 -1.58
N VAL A 85 5.91 1.83 -0.77
CA VAL A 85 6.76 1.40 0.36
C VAL A 85 5.95 0.66 1.41
N ALA A 86 4.73 1.10 1.73
CA ALA A 86 3.88 0.38 2.69
C ALA A 86 3.57 -1.05 2.21
N ARG A 87 3.28 -1.23 0.91
CA ARG A 87 3.07 -2.58 0.33
C ARG A 87 4.33 -3.43 0.41
N GLN A 88 5.50 -2.87 0.12
CA GLN A 88 6.78 -3.56 0.25
C GLN A 88 7.04 -4.00 1.70
N GLN A 89 6.78 -3.12 2.68
CA GLN A 89 6.92 -3.46 4.10
C GLN A 89 5.96 -4.58 4.53
N ILE A 90 4.71 -4.56 4.04
CA ILE A 90 3.74 -5.63 4.31
C ILE A 90 4.21 -6.95 3.69
N ALA A 91 4.76 -6.92 2.47
CA ALA A 91 5.31 -8.09 1.79
C ALA A 91 6.60 -8.63 2.46
N ALA A 92 7.39 -7.78 3.10
CA ALA A 92 8.53 -8.20 3.92
C ALA A 92 8.10 -8.81 5.27
N GLY A 93 6.85 -8.58 5.69
CA GLY A 93 6.35 -8.99 6.99
C GLY A 93 6.71 -7.98 8.09
N ILE A 94 5.78 -7.79 9.04
CA ILE A 94 5.96 -6.83 10.13
C ILE A 94 5.66 -7.53 11.46
N PRO A 95 6.60 -7.60 12.42
CA PRO A 95 6.41 -8.32 13.67
C PRO A 95 5.21 -7.78 14.46
N GLY A 96 4.29 -8.63 14.92
CA GLY A 96 3.05 -8.19 15.59
C GLY A 96 3.25 -7.35 16.87
N SER A 97 4.44 -7.43 17.48
CA SER A 97 4.85 -6.65 18.65
C SER A 97 5.20 -5.19 18.33
N THR A 98 5.50 -4.86 17.08
CA THR A 98 5.86 -3.50 16.67
C THR A 98 4.64 -2.59 16.66
N SER A 99 4.74 -1.45 17.36
CA SER A 99 3.69 -0.43 17.39
C SER A 99 3.48 0.18 15.99
N GLN A 100 2.23 0.53 15.67
CA GLN A 100 1.88 1.09 14.35
C GLN A 100 2.55 2.43 14.08
N TRP A 101 2.68 3.26 15.11
CA TRP A 101 3.43 4.51 15.04
C TRP A 101 4.89 4.29 14.67
N ARG A 102 5.54 3.28 15.25
CA ARG A 102 6.94 2.94 14.91
C ARG A 102 7.04 2.45 13.48
N VAL A 103 6.10 1.62 13.01
CA VAL A 103 6.07 1.16 11.61
C VAL A 103 5.94 2.37 10.66
N CYS A 104 5.00 3.26 10.93
CA CYS A 104 4.76 4.44 10.10
C CYS A 104 5.99 5.37 10.04
N PHE A 105 6.56 5.74 11.20
CA PHE A 105 7.70 6.66 11.27
C PHE A 105 9.06 6.01 10.99
N SER A 106 9.15 4.68 10.91
CA SER A 106 10.38 4.01 10.46
C SER A 106 10.68 4.28 8.98
N ASN A 107 9.67 4.64 8.19
CA ASN A 107 9.84 5.01 6.80
C ASN A 107 10.28 6.48 6.70
N PRO A 108 11.47 6.80 6.15
CA PRO A 108 11.97 8.17 6.03
C PRO A 108 11.11 9.08 5.15
N LEU A 109 10.24 8.51 4.30
CA LEU A 109 9.27 9.29 3.51
C LEU A 109 8.26 10.03 4.39
N ILE A 110 7.84 9.45 5.52
CA ILE A 110 6.85 10.09 6.41
C ILE A 110 7.39 11.35 7.09
N PRO A 111 8.55 11.34 7.79
CA PRO A 111 9.08 12.54 8.42
C PRO A 111 9.51 13.60 7.39
N SER A 112 10.04 13.20 6.22
CA SER A 112 10.36 14.14 5.15
C SER A 112 9.11 14.84 4.60
N TYR A 113 8.02 14.09 4.41
CA TYR A 113 6.74 14.70 4.02
C TYR A 113 6.14 15.55 5.13
N ALA A 114 6.28 15.18 6.40
CA ALA A 114 5.82 16.02 7.51
C ALA A 114 6.55 17.38 7.54
N LEU A 115 7.87 17.41 7.28
CA LEU A 115 8.63 18.66 7.12
C LEU A 115 8.13 19.47 5.92
N TYR A 116 7.83 18.79 4.81
CA TYR A 116 7.23 19.41 3.64
C TYR A 116 5.83 20.02 3.93
N LEU A 117 5.00 19.36 4.75
CA LEU A 117 3.71 19.92 5.17
C LEU A 117 3.86 21.18 6.03
N ILE A 118 4.89 21.23 6.90
CA ILE A 118 5.22 22.46 7.64
C ILE A 118 5.55 23.58 6.66
N TRP A 119 6.34 23.28 5.62
CA TRP A 119 6.64 24.23 4.56
C TRP A 119 5.40 24.67 3.78
N GLU A 120 4.46 23.76 3.46
CA GLU A 120 3.18 24.11 2.84
C GLU A 120 2.36 25.08 3.72
N VAL A 121 2.35 24.88 5.04
CA VAL A 121 1.66 25.80 5.97
C VAL A 121 2.29 27.19 5.95
N VAL A 122 3.63 27.27 5.96
CA VAL A 122 4.35 28.55 5.83
C VAL A 122 4.01 29.24 4.51
N TRP A 123 3.96 28.47 3.41
CA TRP A 123 3.57 28.98 2.10
C TRP A 123 2.13 29.52 2.09
N MET A 124 1.16 28.80 2.66
CA MET A 124 -0.24 29.25 2.76
C MET A 124 -0.37 30.57 3.54
N ILE A 125 0.35 30.70 4.65
CA ILE A 125 0.38 31.93 5.45
C ILE A 125 0.96 33.07 4.62
N ALA A 126 2.08 32.84 3.92
CA ALA A 126 2.71 33.85 3.07
C ALA A 126 1.79 34.29 1.93
N VAL A 127 1.10 33.36 1.27
CA VAL A 127 0.10 33.67 0.22
C VAL A 127 -1.07 34.47 0.80
N GLY A 128 -1.58 34.12 1.99
CA GLY A 128 -2.63 34.87 2.66
C GLY A 128 -2.22 36.32 2.96
N GLN A 129 -0.99 36.53 3.42
CA GLN A 129 -0.44 37.87 3.63
C GLN A 129 -0.22 38.64 2.33
N TYR A 130 0.22 37.97 1.27
CA TYR A 130 0.38 38.59 -0.05
C TYR A 130 -0.96 39.03 -0.64
N SER A 131 -1.97 38.15 -0.51
CA SER A 131 -3.34 38.35 -0.99
C SER A 131 -4.04 39.53 -0.31
N SER A 132 -3.88 39.66 1.02
CA SER A 132 -4.47 40.79 1.76
C SER A 132 -3.89 42.15 1.36
N ARG A 133 -2.62 42.18 0.93
CA ARG A 133 -1.96 43.40 0.44
C ARG A 133 -2.32 43.75 -1.01
N HIS A 134 -2.80 42.79 -1.81
CA HIS A 134 -3.07 42.99 -3.24
C HIS A 134 -4.47 42.47 -3.65
N PRO A 135 -5.57 43.00 -3.08
CA PRO A 135 -6.89 42.37 -3.13
C PRO A 135 -7.64 42.43 -4.48
N ARG A 136 -6.99 42.70 -5.62
CA ARG A 136 -7.70 43.05 -6.88
C ARG A 136 -7.15 42.42 -8.17
N THR A 137 -6.39 41.34 -8.11
CA THR A 137 -5.93 40.65 -9.33
C THR A 137 -6.54 39.25 -9.45
N THR A 138 -6.83 38.83 -10.69
CA THR A 138 -7.32 37.48 -11.01
C THR A 138 -6.42 36.39 -10.43
N CYS A 139 -5.10 36.62 -10.47
CA CYS A 139 -4.11 35.66 -9.96
C CYS A 139 -4.12 35.56 -8.43
N VAL A 140 -4.39 36.66 -7.71
CA VAL A 140 -4.58 36.62 -6.25
C VAL A 140 -5.87 35.88 -5.89
N SER A 141 -6.95 36.06 -6.66
CA SER A 141 -8.17 35.27 -6.49
C SER A 141 -7.90 33.77 -6.69
N HIS A 142 -7.16 33.41 -7.75
CA HIS A 142 -6.74 32.03 -7.99
C HIS A 142 -5.88 31.45 -6.87
N LEU A 143 -4.92 32.22 -6.33
CA LEU A 143 -4.11 31.82 -5.18
C LEU A 143 -4.95 31.53 -3.94
N ASN A 144 -5.97 32.34 -3.66
CA ASN A 144 -6.87 32.10 -2.53
C ASN A 144 -7.64 30.79 -2.71
N VAL A 145 -8.09 30.48 -3.94
CA VAL A 145 -8.75 29.20 -4.24
C VAL A 145 -7.76 28.04 -4.08
N GLN A 146 -6.52 28.16 -4.56
CA GLN A 146 -5.48 27.13 -4.33
C GLN A 146 -5.26 26.86 -2.84
N VAL A 147 -5.16 27.91 -2.02
CA VAL A 147 -5.03 27.76 -0.56
C VAL A 147 -6.25 27.07 0.03
N ALA A 148 -7.46 27.46 -0.36
CA ALA A 148 -8.69 26.80 0.12
C ALA A 148 -8.74 25.31 -0.24
N PHE A 149 -8.38 24.96 -1.48
CA PHE A 149 -8.27 23.58 -1.92
C PHE A 149 -7.20 22.81 -1.15
N LEU A 150 -6.05 23.44 -0.87
CA LEU A 150 -4.98 22.81 -0.10
C LEU A 150 -5.41 22.55 1.34
N VAL A 151 -6.09 23.50 2.00
CA VAL A 151 -6.65 23.31 3.34
C VAL A 151 -7.65 22.15 3.35
N PHE A 152 -8.57 22.11 2.37
CA PHE A 152 -9.52 21.01 2.22
C PHE A 152 -8.81 19.66 2.01
N TYR A 153 -7.79 19.65 1.15
CA TYR A 153 -6.93 18.49 0.91
C TYR A 153 -6.25 18.00 2.19
N LEU A 154 -5.68 18.90 2.98
CA LEU A 154 -4.98 18.52 4.22
C LEU A 154 -5.93 17.94 5.25
N LEU A 155 -7.13 18.51 5.43
CA LEU A 155 -8.09 18.04 6.43
C LEU A 155 -8.60 16.62 6.10
N ILE A 156 -9.10 16.43 4.87
CA ILE A 156 -9.65 15.13 4.46
C ILE A 156 -8.52 14.13 4.20
N GLY A 157 -7.43 14.58 3.58
CA GLY A 157 -6.25 13.77 3.31
C GLY A 157 -5.65 13.22 4.61
N ALA A 158 -5.52 14.03 5.65
CA ALA A 158 -5.06 13.57 6.97
C ALA A 158 -6.00 12.53 7.57
N ALA A 159 -7.32 12.73 7.50
CA ALA A 159 -8.29 11.76 7.99
C ALA A 159 -8.21 10.42 7.23
N LEU A 160 -8.13 10.46 5.90
CA LEU A 160 -8.00 9.28 5.05
C LEU A 160 -6.67 8.56 5.30
N PHE A 161 -5.56 9.30 5.38
CA PHE A 161 -4.23 8.77 5.67
C PHE A 161 -4.21 8.09 7.05
N TYR A 162 -4.70 8.77 8.08
CA TYR A 162 -4.81 8.22 9.42
C TYR A 162 -5.65 6.94 9.44
N SER A 163 -6.76 6.93 8.69
CA SER A 163 -7.66 5.79 8.59
C SER A 163 -7.06 4.56 7.89
N ALA A 164 -6.17 4.80 6.92
CA ALA A 164 -5.56 3.76 6.11
C ALA A 164 -4.33 3.12 6.78
N PHE A 165 -3.54 3.93 7.49
CA PHE A 165 -2.22 3.53 8.00
C PHE A 165 -2.14 3.35 9.51
N ILE A 166 -2.86 4.16 10.29
CA ILE A 166 -2.71 4.19 11.75
C ILE A 166 -3.86 3.44 12.42
N THR A 167 -5.11 3.82 12.15
CA THR A 167 -6.26 3.13 12.76
C THR A 167 -7.37 2.96 11.76
N GLU A 168 -8.01 1.79 11.75
CA GLU A 168 -9.28 1.63 11.08
C GLU A 168 -10.38 1.60 12.15
N ARG A 169 -11.16 2.69 12.27
CA ARG A 169 -12.26 2.82 13.27
C ARG A 169 -11.82 2.51 14.71
N CYS A 170 -10.73 3.13 15.17
CA CYS A 170 -10.12 2.92 16.49
C CYS A 170 -9.61 1.48 16.74
N ARG A 171 -9.48 0.67 15.69
CA ARG A 171 -8.86 -0.66 15.74
C ARG A 171 -7.59 -0.68 14.90
N ARG A 172 -6.75 -1.70 15.13
CA ARG A 172 -5.58 -1.95 14.28
C ARG A 172 -6.05 -2.18 12.82
N PRO A 173 -5.44 -1.55 11.81
CA PRO A 173 -5.68 -1.84 10.39
C PRO A 173 -5.69 -3.33 10.07
N ARG A 174 -6.63 -3.75 9.20
CA ARG A 174 -6.81 -5.15 8.78
C ARG A 174 -5.52 -5.78 8.24
N TRP A 175 -4.81 -5.05 7.39
CA TRP A 175 -3.57 -5.50 6.75
C TRP A 175 -2.46 -5.82 7.77
N ARG A 176 -2.56 -5.30 9.00
CA ARG A 176 -1.58 -5.55 10.06
C ARG A 176 -1.55 -6.99 10.51
N HIS A 177 -2.71 -7.66 10.52
CA HIS A 177 -2.80 -9.07 10.88
C HIS A 177 -2.12 -9.95 9.83
N PHE A 178 -2.35 -9.66 8.55
CA PHE A 178 -1.67 -10.33 7.44
C PHE A 178 -0.15 -10.14 7.49
N ALA A 179 0.31 -8.92 7.71
CA ALA A 179 1.75 -8.64 7.82
C ALA A 179 2.42 -9.39 8.99
N ALA A 180 1.71 -9.56 10.11
CA ALA A 180 2.21 -10.32 11.26
C ALA A 180 2.27 -11.83 10.97
N MET A 181 1.21 -12.42 10.40
CA MET A 181 1.21 -13.84 10.00
C MET A 181 2.33 -14.14 9.00
N ARG A 182 2.55 -13.24 8.03
CA ARG A 182 3.63 -13.39 7.03
C ARG A 182 5.00 -13.35 7.67
N HIS A 183 5.22 -12.45 8.63
CA HIS A 183 6.47 -12.38 9.38
C HIS A 183 6.74 -13.68 10.16
N ASP A 184 5.74 -14.22 10.86
CA ASP A 184 5.89 -15.47 11.62
C ASP A 184 6.17 -16.67 10.70
N TYR A 185 5.54 -16.70 9.53
CA TYR A 185 5.82 -17.70 8.50
C TYR A 185 7.26 -17.61 7.97
N LEU A 186 7.74 -16.41 7.64
CA LEU A 186 9.12 -16.19 7.16
C LEU A 186 10.14 -16.61 8.22
N LEU A 187 9.92 -16.27 9.49
CA LEU A 187 10.77 -16.73 10.60
C LEU A 187 10.75 -18.25 10.76
N SER A 188 9.58 -18.90 10.59
CA SER A 188 9.46 -20.35 10.67
C SER A 188 10.18 -21.07 9.52
N MET A 189 10.21 -20.46 8.32
CA MET A 189 10.95 -20.97 7.16
C MET A 189 12.46 -20.84 7.36
N GLU A 190 12.92 -19.69 7.85
CA GLU A 190 14.34 -19.42 8.13
C GLU A 190 14.87 -20.32 9.27
N GLY A 191 14.10 -20.44 10.36
CA GLY A 191 14.40 -21.39 11.44
C GLY A 191 14.19 -22.86 11.07
N GLY A 192 13.31 -23.14 10.11
CA GLY A 192 13.01 -24.47 9.61
C GLY A 192 14.13 -25.03 8.73
N HIS A 193 14.77 -24.21 7.89
CA HIS A 193 15.95 -24.61 7.10
C HIS A 193 17.18 -24.90 7.97
N ALA A 194 17.27 -24.31 9.16
CA ALA A 194 18.27 -24.69 10.15
C ALA A 194 17.94 -26.02 10.85
N ARG A 195 16.65 -26.40 10.94
CA ARG A 195 16.19 -27.60 11.67
C ARG A 195 16.00 -28.85 10.81
N THR A 196 15.77 -28.70 9.50
CA THR A 196 15.58 -29.84 8.57
C THR A 196 16.87 -30.43 7.99
N ARG A 197 18.06 -29.88 8.31
CA ARG A 197 19.34 -30.58 8.07
C ARG A 197 19.71 -31.60 9.16
N HIS A 198 18.92 -31.72 10.22
CA HIS A 198 19.12 -32.76 11.24
C HIS A 198 17.86 -33.61 11.44
N SER A 199 17.96 -34.84 10.95
CA SER A 199 17.09 -35.99 11.23
C SER A 199 15.69 -36.00 10.61
N VAL A 200 15.63 -36.21 9.30
CA VAL A 200 14.68 -37.22 8.78
C VAL A 200 15.52 -38.40 8.32
N ARG A 201 15.98 -39.19 9.30
CA ARG A 201 16.46 -40.55 9.05
C ARG A 201 15.21 -41.39 8.82
N TRP A 202 14.89 -41.63 7.56
CA TRP A 202 13.96 -42.69 7.17
C TRP A 202 14.57 -44.00 7.67
N ASN A 203 14.14 -44.45 8.85
CA ASN A 203 14.34 -45.85 9.22
C ASN A 203 13.26 -46.64 8.50
N ASP A 204 13.58 -47.00 7.26
CA ASP A 204 13.06 -48.20 6.64
C ASP A 204 13.63 -49.39 7.40
N GLU A 205 12.84 -50.01 8.27
CA GLU A 205 13.06 -51.38 8.68
C GLU A 205 11.71 -52.11 8.68
N HIS A 206 11.48 -52.81 7.58
CA HIS A 206 10.56 -53.93 7.51
C HIS A 206 11.11 -55.08 8.37
N THR A 207 10.40 -55.42 9.44
CA THR A 207 10.51 -56.74 10.07
C THR A 207 9.15 -57.16 10.63
N PRO A 208 8.34 -57.98 9.91
CA PRO A 208 7.25 -58.70 10.55
C PRO A 208 7.81 -60.02 11.08
N ALA A 209 8.06 -60.07 12.39
CA ALA A 209 8.26 -61.33 13.09
C ALA A 209 6.96 -61.71 13.81
N ALA A 210 6.60 -62.97 13.63
CA ALA A 210 5.38 -63.66 14.04
C ALA A 210 4.97 -63.49 15.51
N GLY A 211 3.64 -63.47 15.69
CA GLY A 211 2.98 -64.14 16.82
C GLY A 211 2.61 -63.27 18.00
N GLU A 212 1.37 -62.79 18.05
CA GLU A 212 0.41 -63.20 19.09
C GLU A 212 -0.98 -62.62 18.81
N ALA A 213 -1.99 -63.44 19.07
CA ALA A 213 -3.39 -63.20 18.84
C ALA A 213 -3.97 -62.29 19.94
N GLY A 214 -4.79 -61.30 19.55
CA GLY A 214 -5.51 -60.46 20.52
C GLY A 214 -6.30 -59.32 19.88
N GLU A 215 -7.54 -59.64 19.49
CA GLU A 215 -8.71 -58.77 19.30
C GLU A 215 -8.72 -57.58 18.30
N PRO A 216 -9.78 -57.47 17.46
CA PRO A 216 -10.01 -56.30 16.61
C PRO A 216 -10.75 -55.22 17.40
N LEU A 217 -10.07 -54.11 17.71
CA LEU A 217 -10.73 -52.94 18.30
C LEU A 217 -11.35 -52.07 17.21
N GLU A 218 -12.69 -52.03 17.25
CA GLU A 218 -13.60 -51.25 16.41
C GLU A 218 -13.17 -49.80 16.16
N MET A 219 -13.01 -49.44 14.89
CA MET A 219 -13.17 -48.04 14.45
C MET A 219 -14.65 -47.70 14.36
N SER A 220 -15.23 -47.23 15.47
CA SER A 220 -16.56 -46.61 15.48
C SER A 220 -16.52 -45.28 16.23
N ARG A 221 -16.27 -44.18 15.48
CA ARG A 221 -16.89 -42.87 15.74
C ARG A 221 -16.78 -41.96 14.52
N VAL A 222 -17.68 -42.21 13.58
CA VAL A 222 -18.11 -41.24 12.57
C VAL A 222 -18.95 -40.17 13.29
N GLY A 223 -18.29 -39.11 13.75
CA GLY A 223 -18.93 -37.89 14.24
C GLY A 223 -18.99 -36.84 13.13
N ARG A 224 -20.03 -36.92 12.29
CA ARG A 224 -20.41 -35.85 11.35
C ARG A 224 -20.78 -34.59 12.14
N ALA A 225 -19.84 -33.65 12.29
CA ALA A 225 -20.15 -32.26 12.60
C ALA A 225 -20.02 -31.43 11.32
N ARG A 226 -21.14 -31.39 10.59
CA ARG A 226 -21.40 -30.50 9.46
C ARG A 226 -21.39 -29.05 9.97
N ARG A 227 -20.27 -28.33 9.83
CA ARG A 227 -20.26 -26.86 9.86
C ARG A 227 -20.01 -26.36 8.44
N GLN A 228 -21.10 -26.20 7.70
CA GLN A 228 -21.14 -25.42 6.47
C GLN A 228 -20.89 -23.95 6.84
N GLY A 229 -19.66 -23.50 6.59
CA GLY A 229 -19.26 -22.11 6.51
C GLY A 229 -18.16 -22.04 5.47
N THR A 230 -18.53 -21.66 4.26
CA THR A 230 -17.65 -21.51 3.09
C THR A 230 -16.58 -20.46 3.38
N GLU A 231 -15.45 -20.90 3.93
CA GLU A 231 -14.20 -20.15 4.00
C GLU A 231 -13.31 -20.64 2.85
N ARG A 232 -13.76 -20.36 1.62
CA ARG A 232 -13.08 -20.77 0.39
C ARG A 232 -12.57 -19.55 -0.34
N THR A 233 -11.63 -18.82 0.27
CA THR A 233 -10.91 -17.72 -0.44
C THR A 233 -9.49 -17.41 0.06
N THR A 234 -8.91 -18.09 1.05
CA THR A 234 -7.65 -17.57 1.66
C THR A 234 -6.38 -18.37 1.41
N VAL A 235 -6.38 -19.42 0.56
CA VAL A 235 -5.13 -20.18 0.29
C VAL A 235 -4.72 -20.16 -1.18
N LEU A 236 -5.66 -20.08 -2.12
CA LEU A 236 -5.32 -20.09 -3.56
C LEU A 236 -4.70 -18.77 -4.04
N ASP A 237 -5.08 -17.63 -3.46
CA ASP A 237 -4.47 -16.32 -3.79
C ASP A 237 -3.03 -16.18 -3.26
N TYR A 238 -2.64 -16.99 -2.26
CA TYR A 238 -1.26 -16.97 -1.74
C TYR A 238 -0.23 -17.49 -2.75
N ALA A 239 -0.62 -18.42 -3.63
CA ALA A 239 0.27 -18.95 -4.66
C ALA A 239 0.58 -17.91 -5.74
N SER A 240 -0.43 -17.12 -6.17
CA SER A 240 -0.24 -16.11 -7.21
C SER A 240 0.64 -14.93 -6.79
N VAL A 241 0.67 -14.58 -5.49
CA VAL A 241 1.51 -13.49 -4.96
C VAL A 241 2.98 -13.91 -4.81
N MET A 242 3.27 -15.21 -4.72
CA MET A 242 4.65 -15.70 -4.66
C MET A 242 5.37 -15.61 -6.01
N ASP A 243 4.64 -15.80 -7.12
CA ASP A 243 5.22 -15.72 -8.48
C ASP A 243 5.64 -14.28 -8.85
N ASP A 244 4.88 -13.27 -8.42
CA ASP A 244 5.23 -11.85 -8.64
C ASP A 244 6.39 -11.39 -7.75
N ALA A 245 6.59 -11.98 -6.57
CA ALA A 245 7.70 -11.64 -5.68
C ALA A 245 9.02 -12.30 -6.12
N ALA A 246 8.96 -13.52 -6.65
CA ALA A 246 10.14 -14.23 -7.18
C ALA A 246 10.71 -13.53 -8.42
N SER A 247 9.84 -13.05 -9.32
CA SER A 247 10.26 -12.34 -10.54
C SER A 247 10.91 -10.97 -10.27
N VAL A 248 10.54 -10.27 -9.19
CA VAL A 248 11.16 -8.99 -8.81
C VAL A 248 12.56 -9.18 -8.19
N VAL A 249 12.80 -10.30 -7.51
CA VAL A 249 14.14 -10.62 -6.97
C VAL A 249 15.11 -10.99 -8.10
N GLU A 250 14.65 -11.75 -9.09
CA GLU A 250 15.46 -12.19 -10.24
C GLU A 250 15.90 -11.02 -11.13
N VAL A 251 15.03 -10.01 -11.33
CA VAL A 251 15.36 -8.78 -12.08
C VAL A 251 16.41 -7.93 -11.34
N ASN A 252 16.40 -7.93 -10.01
CA ASN A 252 17.34 -7.12 -9.22
C ASN A 252 18.73 -7.75 -9.14
N GLU A 253 18.84 -9.08 -9.11
CA GLU A 253 20.14 -9.79 -9.19
C GLU A 253 20.79 -9.61 -10.57
N HIS A 254 20.01 -9.60 -11.64
CA HIS A 254 20.56 -9.41 -13.00
C HIS A 254 21.08 -7.99 -13.26
N VAL A 255 20.49 -6.97 -12.63
CA VAL A 255 20.98 -5.57 -12.73
C VAL A 255 22.26 -5.38 -11.90
N GLN A 256 22.43 -6.12 -10.81
CA GLN A 256 23.62 -6.03 -9.97
C GLN A 256 24.86 -6.71 -10.60
N ASP A 257 24.66 -7.78 -11.38
CA ASP A 257 25.74 -8.50 -12.08
C ASP A 257 26.27 -7.70 -13.31
N VAL A 258 25.43 -6.88 -13.95
CA VAL A 258 25.85 -5.99 -15.04
C VAL A 258 26.68 -4.78 -14.54
N THR A 259 26.47 -4.36 -13.29
CA THR A 259 27.13 -3.16 -12.74
C THR A 259 28.49 -3.45 -12.10
N THR A 260 28.80 -4.72 -11.81
CA THR A 260 30.02 -5.13 -11.10
C THR A 260 31.10 -5.73 -12.00
N ARG A 261 30.85 -5.94 -13.30
CA ARG A 261 31.92 -6.32 -14.24
C ARG A 261 32.76 -5.11 -14.66
N PRO A 262 34.06 -5.07 -14.33
CA PRO A 262 34.94 -4.02 -14.84
C PRO A 262 35.09 -4.17 -16.37
N PRO A 263 35.16 -3.05 -17.12
CA PRO A 263 35.31 -3.10 -18.57
C PRO A 263 36.66 -3.73 -18.92
N THR A 264 36.63 -4.87 -19.62
CA THR A 264 37.80 -5.46 -20.27
C THR A 264 38.39 -4.48 -21.27
N ARG A 265 39.61 -4.01 -20.98
CA ARG A 265 40.38 -3.08 -21.79
C ARG A 265 40.69 -3.74 -23.15
N PRO A 266 40.43 -3.09 -24.29
CA PRO A 266 40.84 -3.64 -25.58
C PRO A 266 42.37 -3.60 -25.66
N SER A 267 42.99 -4.74 -26.00
CA SER A 267 44.41 -4.83 -26.28
C SER A 267 44.69 -4.09 -27.58
N SER A 268 45.36 -2.94 -27.49
CA SER A 268 45.97 -2.30 -28.65
C SER A 268 47.15 -3.17 -29.10
N GLY A 269 46.95 -3.94 -30.17
CA GLY A 269 48.03 -4.59 -30.90
C GLY A 269 48.78 -3.57 -31.76
N HIS A 270 50.06 -3.40 -31.47
CA HIS A 270 51.09 -3.01 -32.43
C HIS A 270 51.82 -4.28 -32.87
#